data_AF-A0AA39Q738-F1
#
_entry.id   AF-A0AA39Q738-F1
#
_cell.length_a   1.000
_cell.length_b   1.000
_cell.length_c   1.000
_cell.angle_alpha   90.00
_cell.angle_beta   90.00
_cell.angle_gamma   90.00
#
_symmetry.space_group_name_H-M   'P 1'
#
loop_
_entity.id
_entity.type
_entity.pdbx_description
1 polymer ?
#
loop_
_entity_poly.entity_id
_entity_poly.type
_entity_poly.pdbx_seq_one_letter_code
_entity_poly.pdbx_strand_id
1 'polypeptide(L)'
;MSCGPSIAAPVFLREPLRVYVIATQFGWEEEAELASRHTLELSLHEEQHQEALRRIPTRALVKLFKFHQKRRDEFRVGMQGEGHVMCAGCGKAVDREAWAALVWRMFWEMVARPSGERLCSLESEEWDEIERCFHLDKRIQDLCGVYWLSY
;
A
#
# COMPACT_ATOMS: atom_id res chain seq x y z
N MET A 1 12.57 18.07 -18.37
CA MET A 1 11.42 17.29 -18.88
C MET A 1 10.22 17.69 -18.05
N SER A 2 9.29 18.40 -18.66
CA SER A 2 8.14 19.01 -18.00
C SER A 2 7.11 17.91 -17.71
N CYS A 3 6.83 17.62 -16.43
CA CYS A 3 5.65 16.85 -16.07
C CYS A 3 4.42 17.65 -16.49
N GLY A 4 3.61 17.08 -17.38
CA GLY A 4 2.27 17.61 -17.68
C GLY A 4 1.42 17.63 -16.40
N PRO A 5 0.33 18.42 -16.37
CA PRO A 5 -0.52 18.52 -15.21
C PRO A 5 -1.07 17.12 -14.91
N SER A 6 -0.69 16.58 -13.75
CA SER A 6 -1.35 15.42 -13.16
C SER A 6 -2.83 15.78 -13.04
N ILE A 7 -3.70 15.08 -13.77
CA ILE A 7 -5.15 15.24 -13.62
C ILE A 7 -5.43 14.86 -12.17
N ALA A 8 -5.71 15.86 -11.34
CA ALA A 8 -6.03 15.64 -9.94
C ALA A 8 -7.16 14.61 -9.90
N ALA A 9 -6.96 13.54 -9.12
CA ALA A 9 -7.98 12.52 -8.91
C ALA A 9 -9.32 13.22 -8.58
N PRO A 10 -10.45 12.74 -9.14
CA PRO A 10 -11.74 13.35 -8.89
C PRO A 10 -11.98 13.62 -7.40
N VAL A 11 -12.49 14.80 -7.06
CA VAL A 11 -12.59 15.28 -5.66
C VAL A 11 -13.30 14.29 -4.73
N PHE A 12 -14.25 13.51 -5.26
CA PHE A 12 -14.96 12.49 -4.49
C PHE A 12 -14.07 11.34 -4.01
N LEU A 13 -12.96 11.04 -4.70
CA LEU A 13 -11.99 10.01 -4.28
C LEU A 13 -11.14 10.45 -3.08
N ARG A 14 -11.28 11.71 -2.60
CA ARG A 14 -10.74 12.16 -1.31
C ARG A 14 -11.44 11.53 -0.11
N GLU A 15 -12.66 11.01 -0.31
CA GLU A 15 -13.41 10.28 0.72
C GLU A 15 -13.71 8.84 0.25
N PRO A 16 -12.69 8.02 -0.01
CA PRO A 16 -12.86 6.78 -0.76
C PRO A 16 -13.74 5.76 -0.01
N LEU A 17 -13.70 5.76 1.32
CA LEU A 17 -14.57 4.90 2.13
C LEU A 17 -16.06 5.26 1.97
N ARG A 18 -16.37 6.56 1.86
CA ARG A 18 -17.73 7.04 1.68
C ARG A 18 -18.26 6.69 0.28
N VAL A 19 -17.42 6.85 -0.74
CA VAL A 19 -17.76 6.45 -2.11
C VAL A 19 -17.99 4.93 -2.17
N TYR A 20 -17.12 4.14 -1.53
CA TYR A 20 -17.27 2.69 -1.46
C TYR A 20 -18.59 2.26 -0.80
N VAL A 21 -18.99 2.91 0.31
CA VAL A 21 -20.28 2.68 0.97
C VAL A 21 -21.43 2.92 -0.01
N ILE A 22 -21.46 4.06 -0.68
CA ILE A 22 -22.54 4.42 -1.62
C ILE A 22 -22.58 3.42 -2.78
N ALA A 23 -21.44 3.21 -3.44
CA ALA A 23 -21.35 2.33 -4.60
C ALA A 23 -21.80 0.90 -4.28
N THR A 24 -21.42 0.36 -3.12
CA THR A 24 -21.82 -1.00 -2.70
C THR A 24 -23.28 -1.11 -2.30
N GLN A 25 -23.91 -0.03 -1.83
CA GLN A 25 -25.35 0.00 -1.52
C GLN A 25 -26.21 0.06 -2.80
N PHE A 26 -25.74 0.76 -3.83
CA PHE A 26 -26.44 0.89 -5.11
C PHE A 26 -26.06 -0.16 -6.16
N GLY A 27 -25.08 -1.03 -5.88
CA GLY A 27 -24.62 -2.06 -6.81
C GLY A 27 -23.76 -1.52 -7.96
N TRP A 28 -23.09 -0.38 -7.75
CA TRP A 28 -22.18 0.24 -8.70
C TRP A 28 -20.80 -0.42 -8.58
N GLU A 29 -20.62 -1.54 -9.29
CA GLU A 29 -19.46 -2.41 -9.10
C GLU A 29 -18.14 -1.76 -9.52
N GLU A 30 -18.12 -1.01 -10.63
CA GLU A 30 -16.92 -0.33 -11.14
C GLU A 30 -16.45 0.78 -10.18
N GLU A 31 -17.39 1.58 -9.66
CA GLU A 31 -17.12 2.64 -8.71
C GLU A 31 -16.71 2.08 -7.35
N ALA A 32 -17.32 0.97 -6.92
CA ALA A 32 -16.91 0.28 -5.71
C ALA A 32 -15.48 -0.27 -5.85
N GLU A 33 -15.14 -0.84 -7.00
CA GLU A 33 -13.78 -1.29 -7.27
C GLU A 33 -12.79 -0.13 -7.25
N LEU A 34 -13.06 0.94 -8.01
CA LEU A 34 -12.21 2.12 -8.05
C LEU A 34 -12.01 2.71 -6.65
N ALA A 35 -13.10 2.93 -5.91
CA ALA A 35 -13.04 3.47 -4.56
C ALA A 35 -12.24 2.56 -3.61
N SER A 36 -12.37 1.24 -3.74
CA SER A 36 -11.63 0.29 -2.90
C SER A 36 -10.11 0.43 -3.06
N ARG A 37 -9.62 0.74 -4.27
CA ARG A 37 -8.18 0.98 -4.52
C ARG A 37 -7.68 2.18 -3.73
N HIS A 38 -8.44 3.28 -3.71
CA HIS A 38 -8.10 4.47 -2.93
C HIS A 38 -8.21 4.26 -1.41
N THR A 39 -8.93 3.24 -0.94
CA THR A 39 -8.92 2.92 0.51
C THR A 39 -7.60 2.33 0.99
N LEU A 40 -6.70 1.89 0.11
CA LEU A 40 -5.40 1.33 0.51
C LEU A 40 -4.49 2.38 1.17
N GLU A 41 -4.76 3.66 0.96
CA GLU A 41 -4.08 4.77 1.64
C GLU A 41 -4.58 4.98 3.08
N LEU A 42 -5.73 4.39 3.43
CA LEU A 42 -6.37 4.53 4.73
C LEU A 42 -6.04 3.35 5.63
N SER A 43 -5.94 3.63 6.94
CA SER A 43 -5.94 2.56 7.93
C SER A 43 -7.35 2.29 8.43
N LEU A 44 -7.96 1.22 7.91
CA LEU A 44 -9.35 0.84 8.25
C LEU A 44 -9.58 0.56 9.76
N HIS A 45 -8.51 0.43 10.54
CA HIS A 45 -8.58 0.23 11.98
C HIS A 45 -8.69 1.53 12.78
N GLU A 46 -8.44 2.69 12.16
CA GLU A 46 -8.56 4.00 12.81
C GLU A 46 -10.03 4.30 13.17
N GLU A 47 -10.25 4.87 14.36
CA GLU A 47 -11.58 5.13 14.92
C GLU A 47 -12.44 6.03 14.01
N GLN A 48 -11.80 6.98 13.31
CA GLN A 48 -12.45 7.89 12.37
C GLN A 48 -13.21 7.19 11.22
N HIS A 49 -12.86 5.94 10.90
CA HIS A 49 -13.51 5.18 9.83
C HIS A 49 -14.62 4.26 10.32
N GLN A 50 -14.78 4.05 11.63
CA GLN A 50 -15.74 3.11 12.23
C GLN A 50 -17.18 3.34 11.72
N GLU A 51 -17.63 4.59 11.68
CA GLU A 51 -18.99 4.92 11.27
C GLU A 51 -19.25 4.62 9.80
N ALA A 52 -18.28 4.90 8.93
CA ALA A 52 -18.39 4.57 7.51
C ALA A 52 -18.34 3.04 7.29
N LEU A 53 -17.48 2.32 8.02
CA LEU A 53 -17.39 0.86 7.94
C LEU A 53 -18.69 0.15 8.36
N ARG A 54 -19.39 0.67 9.38
CA ARG A 54 -20.69 0.14 9.84
C ARG A 54 -21.79 0.22 8.78
N ARG A 55 -21.68 1.16 7.84
CA ARG A 55 -22.66 1.36 6.75
C ARG A 55 -22.41 0.47 5.54
N ILE A 56 -21.25 -0.19 5.48
CA ILE A 56 -20.91 -1.11 4.39
C ILE A 56 -21.69 -2.41 4.57
N PRO A 57 -22.38 -2.91 3.52
CA PRO A 57 -22.98 -4.25 3.56
C PRO A 57 -21.92 -5.30 3.91
N THR A 58 -22.24 -6.25 4.82
CA THR A 58 -21.26 -7.23 5.35
C THR A 58 -20.44 -7.93 4.25
N ARG A 59 -21.10 -8.26 3.13
CA ARG A 59 -20.45 -8.91 1.97
C ARG A 59 -19.35 -8.03 1.35
N ALA A 60 -19.63 -6.74 1.19
CA ALA A 60 -18.68 -5.76 0.68
C ALA A 60 -17.58 -5.47 1.71
N LEU A 61 -17.91 -5.41 3.00
CA LEU A 61 -16.94 -5.22 4.07
C LEU A 61 -15.89 -6.35 4.07
N VAL A 62 -16.33 -7.61 3.98
CA VAL A 62 -15.43 -8.76 3.88
C VAL A 62 -14.57 -8.70 2.63
N LYS A 63 -15.12 -8.30 1.48
CA LYS A 63 -14.34 -8.10 0.24
C LYS A 63 -13.25 -7.04 0.44
N LEU A 64 -13.58 -5.91 1.06
CA LEU A 64 -12.65 -4.82 1.34
C LEU A 64 -11.48 -5.27 2.24
N PHE A 65 -11.76 -5.95 3.35
CA PHE A 65 -10.70 -6.47 4.23
C PHE A 65 -9.83 -7.53 3.54
N LYS A 66 -10.43 -8.42 2.74
CA LYS A 66 -9.66 -9.40 1.94
C LYS A 66 -8.77 -8.71 0.91
N PHE A 67 -9.22 -7.61 0.31
CA PHE A 67 -8.43 -6.84 -0.64
C PHE A 67 -7.19 -6.22 0.03
N HIS A 68 -7.38 -5.58 1.19
CA HIS A 68 -6.28 -5.06 2.02
C HIS A 68 -5.30 -6.15 2.43
N GLN A 69 -5.81 -7.28 2.92
CA GLN A 69 -5.01 -8.43 3.31
C GLN A 69 -4.19 -8.98 2.13
N LYS A 70 -4.82 -9.18 0.97
CA LYS A 70 -4.17 -9.71 -0.22
C LYS A 70 -2.98 -8.86 -0.63
N ARG A 71 -3.13 -7.52 -0.65
CA ARG A 71 -2.05 -6.59 -1.00
C ARG A 71 -0.85 -6.72 -0.06
N ARG A 72 -1.11 -6.78 1.26
CA ARG A 72 -0.06 -7.00 2.26
C ARG A 72 0.65 -8.35 2.07
N ASP A 73 -0.11 -9.40 1.80
CA ASP A 73 0.44 -10.75 1.66
C ASP A 73 1.28 -10.87 0.36
N GLU A 74 0.85 -10.24 -0.74
CA GLU A 74 1.63 -10.12 -1.98
C GLU A 74 2.93 -9.34 -1.76
N PHE A 75 2.88 -8.22 -1.04
CA PHE A 75 4.07 -7.46 -0.66
C PHE A 75 5.04 -8.33 0.15
N ARG A 76 4.54 -9.05 1.16
CA ARG A 76 5.37 -9.94 1.98
C ARG A 76 6.06 -11.01 1.14
N VAL A 77 5.33 -11.67 0.24
CA VAL A 77 5.89 -12.69 -0.66
C VAL A 77 6.96 -12.08 -1.57
N GLY A 78 6.73 -10.89 -2.12
CA GLY A 78 7.70 -10.17 -2.94
C GLY A 78 9.00 -9.82 -2.20
N MET A 79 8.91 -9.52 -0.90
CA MET A 79 10.06 -9.19 -0.06
C MET A 79 10.82 -10.42 0.45
N GLN A 80 10.18 -11.59 0.52
CA GLN A 80 10.77 -12.86 0.97
C GLN A 80 11.58 -13.60 -0.10
N GLY A 81 11.93 -12.95 -1.22
CA GLY A 81 12.65 -13.56 -2.33
C GLY A 81 13.91 -14.34 -1.90
N GLU A 82 14.13 -15.47 -2.57
CA GLU A 82 15.22 -16.40 -2.26
C GLU A 82 16.60 -15.71 -2.41
N GLY A 83 17.32 -15.55 -1.29
CA GLY A 83 18.79 -15.49 -1.33
C GLY A 83 19.45 -14.14 -1.61
N HIS A 84 18.83 -13.00 -1.32
CA HIS A 84 19.52 -11.72 -1.47
C HIS A 84 20.44 -11.42 -0.31
N VAL A 85 21.66 -11.96 -0.40
CA VAL A 85 22.81 -11.44 0.36
C VAL A 85 23.22 -10.09 -0.20
N MET A 86 22.74 -9.62 -1.37
CA MET A 86 23.24 -8.40 -2.02
C MET A 86 22.14 -7.39 -2.39
N CYS A 87 22.43 -6.12 -2.22
CA CYS A 87 21.53 -4.99 -2.48
C CYS A 87 21.34 -4.77 -3.99
N ALA A 88 20.08 -4.61 -4.43
CA ALA A 88 19.77 -4.49 -5.86
C ALA A 88 20.30 -3.21 -6.51
N GLY A 89 20.49 -2.11 -5.77
CA GLY A 89 21.00 -0.86 -6.36
C GLY A 89 22.49 -0.58 -6.16
N CYS A 90 23.16 -1.15 -5.14
CA CYS A 90 24.62 -0.97 -4.97
C CYS A 90 25.45 -2.25 -5.04
N GLY A 91 24.83 -3.43 -5.12
CA GLY A 91 25.51 -4.72 -5.23
C GLY A 91 26.30 -5.14 -3.98
N LYS A 92 26.20 -4.41 -2.87
CA LYS A 92 26.89 -4.76 -1.61
C LYS A 92 26.14 -5.81 -0.83
N ALA A 93 26.87 -6.56 -0.02
CA ALA A 93 26.26 -7.51 0.90
C ALA A 93 25.34 -6.77 1.89
N VAL A 94 24.09 -7.20 2.01
CA VAL A 94 23.12 -6.68 2.99
C VAL A 94 23.21 -7.57 4.23
N ASP A 95 23.35 -6.92 5.37
CA ASP A 95 23.19 -7.58 6.67
C ASP A 95 21.79 -8.23 6.73
N ARG A 96 21.75 -9.55 6.91
CA ARG A 96 20.51 -10.33 6.92
C ARG A 96 19.59 -9.90 8.05
N GLU A 97 20.13 -9.54 9.21
CA GLU A 97 19.34 -9.13 10.38
C GLU A 97 18.75 -7.75 10.15
N ALA A 98 19.55 -6.80 9.64
CA ALA A 98 19.07 -5.47 9.28
C ALA A 98 18.01 -5.52 8.16
N TRP A 99 18.20 -6.40 7.16
CA TRP A 99 17.23 -6.63 6.11
C TRP A 99 15.91 -7.18 6.65
N ALA A 100 15.98 -8.19 7.52
CA ALA A 100 14.79 -8.77 8.13
C ALA A 100 14.03 -7.72 8.97
N ALA A 101 14.74 -6.91 9.77
CA ALA A 101 14.16 -5.83 10.55
C ALA A 101 13.44 -4.81 9.66
N LEU A 102 14.07 -4.40 8.56
CA LEU A 102 13.46 -3.48 7.59
C LEU A 102 12.21 -4.06 6.93
N VAL A 103 12.27 -5.31 6.46
CA VAL A 103 11.10 -6.00 5.87
C VAL A 103 9.95 -6.09 6.87
N TRP A 104 10.25 -6.37 8.14
CA TRP A 104 9.24 -6.37 9.20
C TRP A 104 8.62 -5.00 9.41
N ARG A 105 9.43 -3.93 9.40
CA ARG A 105 8.93 -2.56 9.53
C ARG A 105 8.01 -2.18 8.37
N MET A 106 8.43 -2.45 7.14
CA MET A 106 7.61 -2.24 5.94
C MET A 106 6.32 -3.06 5.99
N PHE A 107 6.38 -4.31 6.47
CA PHE A 107 5.20 -5.14 6.63
C PHE A 107 4.18 -4.53 7.62
N TRP A 108 4.63 -3.97 8.74
CA TRP A 108 3.76 -3.29 9.70
C TRP A 108 3.11 -2.03 9.12
N GLU A 109 3.86 -1.24 8.34
CA GLU A 109 3.29 -0.11 7.61
C GLU A 109 2.22 -0.59 6.61
N MET A 110 2.47 -1.67 5.88
CA MET A 110 1.50 -2.25 4.94
C MET A 110 0.27 -2.87 5.63
N VAL A 111 0.36 -3.23 6.91
CA VAL A 111 -0.83 -3.60 7.72
C VAL A 111 -1.69 -2.36 7.99
N ALA A 112 -1.06 -1.23 8.27
CA ALA A 112 -1.77 0.01 8.52
C ALA A 112 -2.31 0.62 7.23
N ARG A 113 -1.51 0.71 6.17
CA ARG A 113 -1.80 1.40 4.91
C ARG A 113 -1.23 0.61 3.73
N PRO A 114 -2.00 -0.31 3.14
CA PRO A 114 -1.47 -1.22 2.11
C PRO A 114 -1.17 -0.56 0.75
N SER A 115 -1.31 0.77 0.59
CA SER A 115 -0.89 1.47 -0.64
C SER A 115 0.62 1.46 -0.82
N GLY A 116 1.37 1.36 0.28
CA GLY A 116 2.83 1.39 0.27
C GLY A 116 3.43 2.76 -0.05
N GLU A 117 2.62 3.81 -0.21
CA GLU A 117 3.10 5.17 -0.57
C GLU A 117 4.10 5.71 0.46
N ARG A 118 3.90 5.39 1.75
CA ARG A 118 4.79 5.79 2.84
C ARG A 118 6.06 4.95 2.96
N LEU A 119 6.15 3.82 2.29
CA LEU A 119 7.38 3.02 2.27
C LEU A 119 8.51 3.74 1.52
N CYS A 120 8.16 4.69 0.64
CA CYS A 120 9.08 5.51 -0.16
C CYS A 120 9.03 7.00 0.20
N SER A 121 8.31 7.41 1.25
CA SER A 121 8.22 8.82 1.62
C SER A 121 9.44 9.27 2.42
N LEU A 122 9.71 10.58 2.46
CA LEU A 122 10.78 11.16 3.28
C LEU A 122 10.61 10.84 4.79
N GLU A 123 9.42 10.48 5.26
CA GLU A 123 9.18 10.01 6.64
C GLU A 123 9.83 8.64 6.93
N SER A 124 10.24 7.91 5.88
CA SER A 124 11.03 6.69 6.01
C SER A 124 12.53 6.97 6.26
N GLU A 125 13.00 8.21 6.08
CA GLU A 125 14.39 8.61 6.39
C GLU A 125 14.71 8.57 7.90
N GLU A 126 13.70 8.43 8.77
CA GLU A 126 13.89 8.28 10.23
C GLU A 126 14.09 6.81 10.67
N TRP A 127 14.11 5.85 9.75
CA TRP A 127 14.32 4.44 10.12
C TRP A 127 15.83 4.13 10.11
N ASP A 128 16.39 3.84 11.29
CA ASP A 128 17.81 3.48 11.44
C ASP A 128 18.23 2.31 10.52
N GLU A 129 17.28 1.43 10.16
CA GLU A 129 17.50 0.32 9.24
C GLU A 129 17.68 0.75 7.78
N ILE A 130 17.14 1.92 7.39
CA ILE A 130 17.19 2.46 6.03
C ILE A 130 18.56 3.06 5.71
N GLU A 131 19.25 3.69 6.69
CA GLU A 131 20.61 4.21 6.52
C GLU A 131 21.62 3.13 6.08
N ARG A 132 21.37 1.86 6.40
CA ARG A 132 22.25 0.73 6.06
C ARG A 132 22.00 0.15 4.68
N CYS A 133 20.87 0.45 4.04
CA CYS A 133 20.46 -0.17 2.77
C CYS A 133 19.64 0.79 1.86
N PHE A 134 20.15 1.99 1.59
CA PHE A 134 19.44 3.05 0.85
C PHE A 134 19.26 2.83 -0.67
N HIS A 135 19.65 1.69 -1.22
CA HIS A 135 19.55 1.42 -2.67
C HIS A 135 18.42 0.43 -3.03
N LEU A 136 17.35 0.45 -2.23
CA LEU A 136 16.13 -0.35 -2.40
C LEU A 136 15.12 0.27 -3.38
N ASP A 137 15.44 1.47 -3.86
CA ASP A 137 14.59 2.33 -4.67
C ASP A 137 13.90 1.57 -5.80
N LYS A 138 14.63 0.75 -6.57
CA LYS A 138 14.05 0.08 -7.74
C LYS A 138 13.04 -1.02 -7.41
N ARG A 139 13.27 -1.83 -6.37
CA ARG A 139 12.39 -2.98 -6.06
C ARG A 139 11.15 -2.54 -5.28
N ILE A 140 11.30 -1.53 -4.42
CA ILE A 140 10.17 -0.92 -3.74
C ILE A 140 9.36 -0.11 -4.75
N GLN A 141 9.98 0.66 -5.66
CA GLN A 141 9.27 1.31 -6.77
C GLN A 141 8.57 0.31 -7.69
N ASP A 142 9.20 -0.82 -8.03
CA ASP A 142 8.56 -1.86 -8.83
C ASP A 142 7.38 -2.49 -8.07
N LEU A 143 7.50 -2.82 -6.78
CA LEU A 143 6.39 -3.38 -6.00
C LEU A 143 5.29 -2.35 -5.69
N CYS A 144 5.65 -1.09 -5.49
CA CYS A 144 4.72 0.02 -5.28
C CYS A 144 4.07 0.47 -6.59
N GLY A 145 4.73 0.32 -7.75
CA GLY A 145 4.28 0.82 -9.06
C GLY A 145 3.62 -0.23 -9.96
N VAL A 146 4.09 -1.48 -9.97
CA VAL A 146 3.58 -2.57 -10.85
C VAL A 146 2.11 -2.92 -10.54
N TYR A 147 1.67 -2.68 -9.30
CA TYR A 147 0.31 -2.99 -8.89
C TYR A 147 -0.70 -1.82 -9.01
N TRP A 148 -0.31 -0.67 -9.57
CA TRP A 148 -1.29 0.37 -9.96
C TRP A 148 -1.79 0.19 -11.41
N LEU A 149 -1.07 -0.56 -12.24
CA LEU A 149 -1.33 -0.68 -13.69
C LEU A 149 -1.72 -2.09 -14.14
N SER A 150 -1.76 -3.06 -13.23
CA SER A 150 -2.26 -4.41 -13.51
C SER A 150 -3.65 -4.53 -12.91
N TYR A 151 -4.67 -4.72 -13.77
CA TYR A 151 -6.12 -4.79 -13.56
C TYR A 151 -6.89 -3.49 -13.75
#